data_AF-A0A8I0MTF7-F1
#
_entry.id   AF-A0A8I0MTF7-F1
#
_cell.length_a   1.000
_cell.length_b   1.000
_cell.length_c   1.000
_cell.angle_alpha   90.00
_cell.angle_beta   90.00
_cell.angle_gamma   90.00
#
_symmetry.space_group_name_H-M   'P 1'
#
loop_
_entity.id
_entity.type
_entity.pdbx_description
1 polymer ?
#
loop_
_entity_poly.entity_id
_entity_poly.type
_entity_poly.pdbx_seq_one_letter_code
_entity_poly.pdbx_strand_id
1 'polypeptide(L)'
;MPKWVETGFTEYQRRFPKDMPLELVEISAGKRGKNADIKRILQQEGERTLAAIPKGNRIVTLEVTGKPWDTHQLASNMEKWQLDGRDVSLLIGGPEGLAPECIAAAEQKWSLSNLTLPHPLVRIVVAESLYRGWSLNNNHPYHRE
;
A
#
# COMPACT_ATOMS: atom_id res chain seq x y z
N MET A 1 15.59 -3.37 -1.47
CA MET A 1 15.30 -2.87 -0.10
C MET A 1 16.35 -3.45 0.86
N PRO A 2 16.44 -3.05 2.15
CA PRO A 2 17.22 -3.82 3.12
C PRO A 2 16.68 -5.25 3.23
N LYS A 3 17.56 -6.26 3.36
CA LYS A 3 17.17 -7.69 3.35
C LYS A 3 16.10 -8.04 4.38
N TRP A 4 16.16 -7.45 5.58
CA TRP A 4 15.16 -7.70 6.63
C TRP A 4 13.75 -7.20 6.26
N VAL A 5 13.66 -6.14 5.43
CA VAL A 5 12.38 -5.63 4.92
C VAL A 5 11.78 -6.60 3.91
N GLU A 6 12.61 -7.08 2.99
CA GLU A 6 12.19 -8.05 1.96
C GLU A 6 11.72 -9.35 2.60
N THR A 7 12.47 -9.85 3.59
CA THR A 7 12.07 -11.02 4.38
C THR A 7 10.77 -10.76 5.12
N GLY A 8 10.63 -9.62 5.81
CA GLY A 8 9.42 -9.27 6.56
C GLY A 8 8.18 -9.13 5.69
N PHE A 9 8.32 -8.52 4.51
CA PHE A 9 7.23 -8.42 3.54
C PHE A 9 6.85 -9.81 2.98
N THR A 10 7.85 -10.58 2.52
CA THR A 10 7.65 -11.91 1.94
C THR A 10 7.03 -12.89 2.94
N GLU A 11 7.36 -12.75 4.23
CA GLU A 11 6.80 -13.56 5.32
C GLU A 11 5.27 -13.47 5.39
N TYR A 12 4.70 -12.29 5.14
CA TYR A 12 3.25 -12.08 5.10
C TYR A 12 2.68 -12.35 3.71
N GLN A 13 3.38 -11.92 2.65
CA GLN A 13 2.96 -12.14 1.27
C GLN A 13 2.65 -13.62 0.98
N ARG A 14 3.53 -14.54 1.41
CA ARG A 14 3.36 -15.98 1.19
C ARG A 14 2.18 -16.62 1.92
N ARG A 15 1.56 -15.91 2.87
CA ARG A 15 0.42 -16.42 3.66
C ARG A 15 -0.91 -16.15 2.99
N PHE A 16 -0.96 -15.23 2.03
CA PHE A 16 -2.17 -14.96 1.27
C PHE A 16 -2.57 -16.20 0.47
N PRO A 17 -3.87 -16.54 0.42
CA PRO A 17 -4.34 -17.67 -0.35
C PRO A 17 -4.30 -17.37 -1.86
N LYS A 18 -4.41 -18.42 -2.67
CA LYS A 18 -4.31 -18.30 -4.15
C LYS A 18 -5.41 -17.47 -4.79
N ASP A 19 -6.57 -17.38 -4.15
CA ASP A 19 -7.74 -16.62 -4.57
C ASP A 19 -7.70 -15.14 -4.13
N MET A 20 -6.66 -14.73 -3.38
CA MET A 20 -6.44 -13.33 -3.01
C MET A 20 -4.94 -13.01 -2.98
N PRO A 21 -4.23 -13.05 -4.13
CA PRO A 21 -2.79 -12.85 -4.17
C PRO A 21 -2.39 -11.43 -3.73
N LEU A 22 -1.30 -11.32 -2.97
CA LEU A 22 -0.62 -10.06 -2.70
C LEU A 22 0.61 -9.93 -3.60
N GLU A 23 0.62 -8.92 -4.46
CA GLU A 23 1.74 -8.64 -5.39
C GLU A 23 2.45 -7.33 -5.03
N LEU A 24 3.75 -7.26 -5.34
CA LEU A 24 4.56 -6.07 -5.13
C LEU A 24 5.15 -5.60 -6.46
N VAL A 25 4.77 -4.40 -6.88
CA VAL A 25 5.38 -3.70 -8.02
C VAL A 25 6.25 -2.56 -7.49
N GLU A 26 7.55 -2.63 -7.77
CA GLU A 26 8.49 -1.60 -7.35
C GLU A 26 8.67 -0.53 -8.43
N ILE A 27 8.38 0.72 -8.08
CA ILE A 27 8.63 1.87 -8.95
C ILE A 27 10.03 2.41 -8.68
N SER A 28 10.82 2.58 -9.75
CA SER A 28 12.17 3.13 -9.63
C SER A 28 12.13 4.55 -9.07
N ALA A 29 12.89 4.78 -7.99
CA ALA A 29 13.05 6.08 -7.37
C ALA A 29 13.96 6.99 -8.21
N GLY A 30 13.62 8.28 -8.30
CA GLY A 30 14.47 9.30 -8.91
C GLY A 30 15.72 9.59 -8.09
N LYS A 31 16.81 9.95 -8.76
CA LYS A 31 18.08 10.27 -8.08
C LYS A 31 18.00 11.64 -7.40
N ARG A 32 18.21 11.65 -6.08
CA ARG A 32 18.18 12.86 -5.24
C ARG A 32 19.61 13.35 -4.99
N GLY A 33 20.11 14.22 -5.87
CA GLY A 33 21.41 14.89 -5.75
C GLY A 33 21.31 16.29 -5.12
N LYS A 34 22.45 16.95 -4.91
CA LYS A 34 22.55 18.25 -4.20
C LYS A 34 21.65 19.37 -4.78
N ASN A 35 21.39 19.37 -6.09
CA ASN A 35 20.55 20.35 -6.79
C ASN A 35 19.36 19.68 -7.49
N ALA A 36 18.88 18.56 -6.96
CA ALA A 36 17.78 17.84 -7.57
C ALA A 36 16.47 18.63 -7.48
N ASP A 37 15.75 18.70 -8.60
CA ASP A 37 14.38 19.19 -8.62
C ASP A 37 13.44 18.11 -8.07
N ILE A 38 13.18 18.21 -6.77
CA ILE A 38 12.33 17.26 -6.04
C ILE A 38 10.91 17.22 -6.60
N LYS A 39 10.37 18.36 -7.06
CA LYS A 39 9.01 18.40 -7.64
C LYS A 39 8.96 17.59 -8.92
N ARG A 40 9.95 17.79 -9.80
CA ARG A 40 10.06 17.02 -11.04
C ARG A 40 10.28 15.53 -10.77
N ILE A 41 11.11 15.18 -9.79
CA ILE A 41 11.33 13.78 -9.41
C ILE A 41 10.02 13.14 -8.93
N LEU A 42 9.30 13.81 -8.04
CA LEU A 42 8.03 13.32 -7.50
C LEU A 42 7.00 13.14 -8.63
N GLN A 43 6.89 14.11 -9.55
CA GLN A 43 6.02 14.02 -10.72
C GLN A 43 6.35 12.80 -11.58
N GLN A 44 7.63 12.59 -11.90
CA GLN A 44 8.06 11.43 -12.70
C GLN A 44 7.84 10.09 -11.97
N GLU A 45 8.02 10.05 -10.65
CA GLU A 45 7.67 8.89 -9.82
C GLU A 45 6.15 8.64 -9.87
N GLY A 46 5.34 9.69 -9.79
CA GLY A 46 3.89 9.63 -9.93
C GLY A 46 3.43 9.09 -11.27
N GLU A 47 3.98 9.60 -12.38
CA GLU A 47 3.71 9.12 -13.74
C GLU A 47 4.01 7.62 -13.88
N ARG A 48 5.19 7.17 -13.41
CA ARG A 48 5.53 5.74 -13.42
C ARG A 48 4.61 4.91 -12.55
N THR A 49 4.20 5.44 -11.40
CA THR A 49 3.29 4.77 -10.47
C THR A 49 1.92 4.57 -11.13
N LEU A 50 1.33 5.63 -11.68
CA LEU A 50 0.04 5.55 -12.36
C LEU A 50 0.09 4.64 -13.60
N ALA A 51 1.18 4.67 -14.35
CA ALA A 51 1.37 3.80 -15.51
C ALA A 51 1.50 2.31 -15.15
N ALA A 52 1.94 1.99 -13.93
CA ALA A 52 2.08 0.61 -13.45
C ALA A 52 0.76 0.02 -12.91
N ILE A 53 -0.28 0.85 -12.71
CA ILE A 53 -1.58 0.40 -12.21
C ILE A 53 -2.32 -0.30 -13.35
N PRO A 54 -2.72 -1.58 -13.19
CA PRO A 54 -3.56 -2.25 -14.17
C PRO A 54 -4.89 -1.51 -14.37
N LYS A 55 -5.38 -1.49 -15.60
CA LYS A 55 -6.60 -0.75 -15.95
C LYS A 55 -7.80 -1.27 -15.17
N GLY A 56 -8.52 -0.35 -14.53
CA GLY A 56 -9.73 -0.66 -13.76
C GLY A 56 -9.47 -0.92 -12.28
N ASN A 57 -8.22 -1.05 -11.84
CA ASN A 57 -7.94 -1.26 -10.43
C ASN A 57 -8.47 -0.11 -9.57
N ARG A 58 -9.03 -0.46 -8.41
CA ARG A 58 -9.34 0.48 -7.35
C ARG A 58 -8.02 1.03 -6.79
N ILE A 59 -7.93 2.35 -6.64
CA ILE A 59 -6.71 3.00 -6.11
C ILE A 59 -6.92 3.37 -4.64
N VAL A 60 -6.05 2.86 -3.77
CA VAL A 60 -5.99 3.21 -2.34
C VAL A 60 -4.61 3.80 -2.04
N THR A 61 -4.53 5.02 -1.53
CA THR A 61 -3.25 5.67 -1.19
C THR A 61 -2.96 5.56 0.31
N LEU A 62 -1.70 5.32 0.64
CA LEU A 62 -1.20 5.35 2.01
C LEU A 62 -0.72 6.78 2.33
N GLU A 63 -1.47 7.47 3.19
CA GLU A 63 -1.25 8.89 3.54
C GLU A 63 -1.45 9.07 5.05
N VAL A 64 -0.58 9.85 5.71
CA VAL A 64 -0.70 10.16 7.15
C VAL A 64 -2.05 10.83 7.46
N THR A 65 -2.57 11.64 6.54
CA THR A 65 -3.86 12.34 6.62
C THR A 65 -5.06 11.50 6.14
N GLY A 66 -4.83 10.24 5.77
CA GLY A 66 -5.89 9.30 5.40
C GLY A 66 -6.75 8.89 6.59
N LYS A 67 -7.76 8.04 6.34
CA LYS A 67 -8.62 7.52 7.40
C LYS A 67 -7.83 6.54 8.29
N PRO A 68 -7.84 6.71 9.62
CA PRO A 68 -7.16 5.81 10.55
C PRO A 68 -8.02 4.57 10.82
N TRP A 69 -7.93 3.57 9.94
CA TRP A 69 -8.71 2.35 10.12
C TRP A 69 -8.16 1.47 11.23
N ASP A 70 -9.04 0.99 12.09
CA ASP A 70 -8.72 -0.19 12.91
C ASP A 70 -8.78 -1.48 12.07
N THR A 71 -8.46 -2.62 12.69
CA THR A 71 -8.42 -3.92 11.98
C THR A 71 -9.79 -4.34 11.44
N HIS A 72 -10.89 -4.11 12.18
CA HIS A 72 -12.23 -4.48 11.72
C HIS A 72 -12.69 -3.60 10.56
N GLN A 73 -12.36 -2.32 10.61
CA GLN A 73 -12.63 -1.38 9.53
C GLN A 73 -11.84 -1.73 8.27
N LEU A 74 -10.56 -2.10 8.40
CA LEU A 74 -9.77 -2.60 7.28
C LEU A 74 -10.40 -3.87 6.69
N ALA A 75 -10.76 -4.84 7.53
CA ALA A 75 -11.39 -6.08 7.11
C ALA A 75 -12.73 -5.83 6.37
N SER A 76 -13.56 -4.92 6.85
CA SER A 76 -14.80 -4.49 6.18
C SER A 76 -14.55 -3.76 4.84
N ASN A 77 -13.47 -2.98 4.73
CA ASN A 77 -13.08 -2.40 3.44
C ASN A 77 -12.67 -3.50 2.45
N MET A 78 -11.94 -4.51 2.91
CA MET A 78 -11.53 -5.64 2.07
C MET A 78 -12.73 -6.46 1.55
N GLU A 79 -13.76 -6.69 2.37
CA GLU A 79 -15.01 -7.32 1.89
C GLU A 79 -15.67 -6.50 0.79
N LYS A 80 -15.71 -5.16 0.95
CA LYS A 80 -16.25 -4.26 -0.08
C LYS A 80 -15.43 -4.31 -1.36
N TRP A 81 -14.11 -4.43 -1.27
CA TRP A 81 -13.24 -4.58 -2.43
C TRP A 81 -13.49 -5.90 -3.15
N GLN A 82 -13.69 -7.00 -2.42
CA GLN A 82 -14.05 -8.29 -3.02
C GLN A 82 -15.39 -8.23 -3.75
N LEU A 83 -16.40 -7.59 -3.17
CA LEU A 83 -17.72 -7.41 -3.80
C LEU A 83 -17.68 -6.49 -5.03
N ASP A 84 -16.78 -5.51 -5.05
CA ASP A 84 -16.54 -4.60 -6.19
C ASP A 84 -15.93 -5.32 -7.40
N GLY A 85 -15.30 -6.48 -7.20
CA GLY A 85 -14.79 -7.36 -8.26
C GLY A 85 -13.57 -6.83 -9.02
N ARG A 86 -13.08 -5.64 -8.68
CA ARG A 86 -11.86 -5.04 -9.21
C ARG A 86 -10.68 -5.38 -8.31
N ASP A 87 -9.50 -5.55 -8.90
CA ASP A 87 -8.26 -5.60 -8.13
C ASP A 87 -7.99 -4.25 -7.45
N VAL A 88 -7.20 -4.27 -6.37
CA VAL A 88 -6.87 -3.08 -5.58
C VAL A 88 -5.38 -2.78 -5.68
N SER A 89 -5.05 -1.57 -6.13
CA SER A 89 -3.69 -1.05 -6.13
C SER A 89 -3.48 -0.13 -4.92
N LEU A 90 -2.66 -0.60 -3.97
CA LEU A 90 -2.25 0.18 -2.79
C LEU A 90 -0.96 0.95 -3.07
N LEU A 91 -1.03 2.28 -3.06
CA LEU A 91 0.08 3.16 -3.42
C LEU A 91 0.84 3.62 -2.17
N ILE A 92 2.14 3.31 -2.13
CA ILE A 92 3.06 3.74 -1.06
C ILE A 92 4.09 4.69 -1.67
N GLY A 93 4.09 5.94 -1.19
CA GLY A 93 5.02 6.97 -1.63
C GLY A 93 6.47 6.74 -1.19
N GLY A 94 7.38 7.46 -1.84
CA GLY A 94 8.78 7.56 -1.41
C GLY A 94 8.95 8.50 -0.21
N PRO A 95 10.18 8.93 0.10
CA PRO A 95 10.46 9.86 1.20
C PRO A 95 9.67 11.18 1.13
N GLU A 96 9.39 11.67 -0.09
CA GLU A 96 8.63 12.89 -0.33
C GLU A 96 7.11 12.67 -0.48
N GLY A 97 6.65 11.43 -0.26
CA GLY A 97 5.23 11.06 -0.34
C GLY A 97 4.80 10.66 -1.75
N LEU A 98 3.53 10.91 -2.05
CA LEU A 98 2.90 10.62 -3.33
C LEU A 98 2.76 11.91 -4.16
N ALA A 99 2.89 11.77 -5.48
CA ALA A 99 2.62 12.88 -6.39
C ALA A 99 1.15 13.33 -6.30
N PRO A 100 0.86 14.63 -6.51
CA PRO A 100 -0.51 15.15 -6.47
C PRO A 100 -1.48 14.37 -7.37
N GLU A 101 -1.01 13.91 -8.53
CA GLU A 101 -1.81 13.14 -9.49
C GLU A 101 -2.19 11.76 -8.96
N CYS A 102 -1.28 11.09 -8.23
CA CYS A 102 -1.57 9.83 -7.55
C CYS A 102 -2.62 10.02 -6.44
N ILE A 103 -2.50 11.10 -5.68
CA ILE A 103 -3.44 11.45 -4.61
C ILE A 103 -4.82 11.79 -5.19
N ALA A 104 -4.86 12.49 -6.33
CA ALA A 104 -6.11 12.85 -7.01
C ALA A 104 -6.80 11.62 -7.64
N ALA A 105 -6.04 10.62 -8.06
CA ALA A 105 -6.58 9.36 -8.59
C ALA A 105 -7.11 8.41 -7.51
N ALA A 106 -6.83 8.67 -6.23
CA ALA A 106 -7.21 7.80 -5.13
C ALA A 106 -8.72 7.78 -4.90
N GLU A 107 -9.31 6.59 -4.84
CA GLU A 107 -10.70 6.42 -4.39
C GLU A 107 -10.79 6.41 -2.86
N GLN A 108 -9.74 5.94 -2.19
CA GLN A 108 -9.65 5.89 -0.73
C GLN A 108 -8.24 6.28 -0.27
N LYS A 109 -8.18 6.89 0.92
CA LYS A 109 -6.93 7.27 1.59
C LYS A 109 -6.87 6.61 2.95
N TRP A 110 -5.81 5.87 3.21
CA TRP A 110 -5.61 5.10 4.43
C TRP A 110 -4.40 5.60 5.20
N SER A 111 -4.60 5.89 6.49
CA SER A 111 -3.53 6.21 7.43
C SER A 111 -3.25 5.02 8.34
N LEU A 112 -1.98 4.60 8.39
CA LEU A 112 -1.51 3.56 9.31
C LEU A 112 -1.20 4.12 10.70
N SER A 113 -0.89 5.41 10.78
CA SER A 113 -0.43 6.07 11.99
C SER A 113 -0.39 7.58 11.79
N ASN A 114 -0.51 8.32 12.90
CA ASN A 114 -0.17 9.74 12.93
C ASN A 114 1.34 9.98 12.82
N LEU A 115 2.17 8.93 12.96
CA LEU A 115 3.62 9.00 12.80
C LEU A 115 4.03 8.99 11.32
N THR A 116 5.10 9.72 10.99
CA THR A 116 5.77 9.59 9.69
C THR A 116 6.58 8.30 9.66
N LEU A 117 6.00 7.24 9.10
CA LEU A 117 6.67 5.94 8.97
C LEU A 117 7.59 5.92 7.74
N PRO A 118 8.79 5.31 7.84
CA PRO A 118 9.64 5.13 6.68
C PRO A 118 9.00 4.12 5.72
N HIS A 119 9.00 4.42 4.42
CA HIS A 119 8.33 3.60 3.40
C HIS A 119 8.71 2.08 3.41
N PRO A 120 9.92 1.64 3.81
CA PRO A 120 10.21 0.21 3.92
C PRO A 120 9.38 -0.47 5.01
N LEU A 121 9.14 0.21 6.14
CA LEU A 121 8.31 -0.32 7.22
C LEU A 121 6.84 -0.32 6.83
N VAL A 122 6.38 0.73 6.12
CA VAL A 122 5.01 0.81 5.59
C VAL A 122 4.67 -0.44 4.77
N ARG A 123 5.57 -0.92 3.91
CA ARG A 123 5.35 -2.15 3.12
C ARG A 123 5.05 -3.37 4.00
N ILE A 124 5.82 -3.57 5.08
CA ILE A 124 5.62 -4.70 5.99
C ILE A 124 4.30 -4.56 6.74
N VAL A 125 4.02 -3.36 7.27
CA VAL A 125 2.80 -3.09 8.05
C VAL A 125 1.56 -3.28 7.18
N VAL A 126 1.57 -2.82 5.92
CA VAL A 126 0.47 -3.04 4.98
C VAL A 126 0.26 -4.54 4.72
N ALA A 127 1.32 -5.29 4.41
CA ALA A 127 1.20 -6.72 4.16
C ALA A 127 0.66 -7.50 5.37
N GLU A 128 1.16 -7.19 6.58
CA GLU A 128 0.69 -7.79 7.82
C GLU A 128 -0.77 -7.45 8.13
N SER A 129 -1.13 -6.17 8.04
CA SER A 129 -2.47 -5.71 8.40
C SER A 129 -3.53 -6.19 7.41
N LEU A 130 -3.20 -6.26 6.11
CA LEU A 130 -4.07 -6.90 5.12
C LEU A 130 -4.24 -8.39 5.40
N TYR A 131 -3.16 -9.11 5.75
CA TYR A 131 -3.27 -10.52 6.11
C TYR A 131 -4.11 -10.71 7.39
N ARG A 132 -3.97 -9.81 8.35
CA ARG A 132 -4.80 -9.79 9.57
C ARG A 132 -6.28 -9.55 9.24
N GLY A 133 -6.59 -8.57 8.39
CA GLY A 133 -7.95 -8.31 7.92
C GLY A 133 -8.55 -9.50 7.16
N TRP A 134 -7.77 -10.12 6.27
CA TRP A 134 -8.16 -11.37 5.61
C TRP A 134 -8.43 -12.48 6.63
N SER A 135 -7.55 -12.66 7.61
CA SER A 135 -7.68 -13.71 8.63
C SER A 135 -8.94 -13.55 9.48
N LEU A 136 -9.32 -12.29 9.77
CA LEU A 136 -10.55 -11.94 10.47
C LEU A 136 -11.77 -12.33 9.65
N ASN A 137 -11.85 -11.92 8.38
CA ASN A 137 -12.97 -12.25 7.49
C ASN A 137 -13.15 -13.76 7.25
N ASN A 138 -12.06 -14.53 7.36
CA ASN A 138 -12.06 -15.98 7.12
C ASN A 138 -12.10 -16.81 8.40
N ASN A 139 -12.34 -16.20 9.58
CA ASN A 139 -12.33 -16.89 10.88
C ASN A 139 -11.04 -17.69 11.12
N HIS A 140 -9.90 -17.22 10.60
CA HIS A 140 -8.60 -17.87 10.73
C HIS A 140 -7.94 -17.49 12.07
N PRO A 141 -7.35 -18.44 12.82
CA PRO A 141 -6.86 -18.24 14.20
C PRO A 141 -5.64 -17.32 14.36
N TYR A 142 -5.22 -16.66 13.27
CA TYR A 142 -4.12 -15.70 13.30
C TYR A 142 -4.54 -14.40 13.98
N HIS A 143 -5.77 -13.95 13.73
CA HIS A 143 -6.37 -12.92 14.54
C HIS A 143 -6.78 -13.52 15.88
N ARG A 144 -6.18 -13.02 16.95
CA ARG A 144 -6.58 -13.29 18.33
C ARG A 144 -6.99 -11.93 18.90
N GLU A 145 -8.24 -11.81 19.32
CA GLU A 145 -8.72 -10.66 20.08
C GLU A 145 -8.04 -10.57 21.44
#